data_AF-A0AAD5PJG8-F1
#
_entry.id   AF-A0AAD5PJG8-F1
#
_cell.length_a   1.000
_cell.length_b   1.000
_cell.length_c   1.000
_cell.angle_alpha   90.00
_cell.angle_beta   90.00
_cell.angle_gamma   90.00
#
_symmetry.space_group_name_H-M   'P 1'
#
loop_
_entity.id
_entity.type
_entity.pdbx_description
1 polymer ?
#
loop_
_entity_poly.entity_id
_entity_poly.type
_entity_poly.pdbx_seq_one_letter_code
_entity_poly.pdbx_strand_id
1 'polypeptide(L)'
;MANTNTNLMIAPLSSSGGGPPQPQQQQGQPPQQQAPPGAIVFDDGQGDDEDEESRQSPTQPSKNKHAGRRKIKIEYITDKTRRHITFSKRKAGIMKKAYELSTLTGTQVLLLVVSETGLVYTFTTPKLQPLVTKPEGKNLIQACLNAQDSPVEQQSSPYGN
;
A
#
# COMPACT_ATOMS: atom_id res chain seq x y z
N MET A 1 -10.27 -17.41 1.13
CA MET A 1 -9.25 -17.45 0.07
C MET A 1 -8.36 -16.23 0.25
N ALA A 2 -7.05 -16.45 0.39
CA ALA A 2 -6.12 -15.53 1.02
C ALA A 2 -5.86 -14.23 0.22
N ASN A 3 -5.85 -13.11 0.95
CA ASN A 3 -5.46 -11.79 0.44
C ASN A 3 -3.95 -11.75 0.21
N THR A 4 -3.48 -11.67 -1.04
CA THR A 4 -2.08 -11.43 -1.36
C THR A 4 -1.89 -10.02 -1.91
N ASN A 5 -1.88 -9.02 -1.02
CA ASN A 5 -1.18 -7.77 -1.32
C ASN A 5 0.32 -8.08 -1.32
N THR A 6 0.87 -8.42 -2.50
CA THR A 6 2.31 -8.60 -2.65
C THR A 6 2.94 -7.23 -2.92
N ASN A 7 3.73 -6.75 -1.96
CA ASN A 7 4.62 -5.61 -2.15
C ASN A 7 5.84 -6.14 -2.92
N LEU A 8 5.98 -5.80 -4.20
CA LEU A 8 7.09 -6.28 -5.01
C LEU A 8 8.29 -5.33 -4.82
N MET A 9 9.28 -5.75 -4.03
CA MET A 9 10.60 -5.12 -4.04
C MET A 9 11.36 -5.64 -5.26
N ILE A 10 11.60 -4.77 -6.24
CA ILE A 10 12.53 -5.05 -7.34
C ILE A 10 13.89 -4.54 -6.86
N ALA A 11 14.77 -5.45 -6.47
CA ALA A 11 16.13 -5.11 -6.09
C ALA A 11 16.97 -4.74 -7.34
N PRO A 12 17.91 -3.78 -7.24
CA PRO A 12 18.91 -3.58 -8.27
C PRO A 12 19.85 -4.79 -8.30
N LEU A 13 20.15 -5.29 -9.50
CA LEU A 13 21.11 -6.38 -9.70
C LEU A 13 22.52 -5.85 -9.45
N SER A 14 23.13 -6.25 -8.33
CA SER A 14 24.57 -6.15 -8.10
C SER A 14 25.26 -7.39 -8.67
N SER A 15 26.17 -7.15 -9.62
CA SER A 15 27.08 -8.13 -10.21
C SER A 15 28.26 -8.39 -9.27
N SER A 16 28.52 -9.67 -8.93
CA SER A 16 29.83 -10.36 -8.99
C SER A 16 30.01 -11.43 -7.91
N GLY A 17 30.24 -12.68 -8.35
CA GLY A 17 31.28 -13.60 -7.89
C GLY A 17 31.32 -14.09 -6.43
N GLY A 18 31.17 -15.42 -6.24
CA GLY A 18 31.60 -16.12 -5.03
C GLY A 18 30.92 -17.48 -4.87
N GLY A 19 31.68 -18.58 -4.96
CA GLY A 19 31.20 -19.96 -5.01
C GLY A 19 30.58 -20.50 -3.71
N PRO A 20 30.07 -21.75 -3.74
CA PRO A 20 29.33 -22.33 -2.63
C PRO A 20 30.27 -22.90 -1.55
N PRO A 21 30.07 -22.61 -0.26
CA PRO A 21 30.68 -23.37 0.82
C PRO A 21 29.83 -24.61 1.15
N GLN A 22 30.53 -25.71 1.43
CA GLN A 22 30.00 -27.02 1.80
C GLN A 22 29.28 -27.03 3.17
N PRO A 23 28.37 -27.99 3.41
CA PRO A 23 27.61 -28.12 4.65
C PRO A 23 28.43 -28.76 5.79
N GLN A 24 28.47 -28.09 6.94
CA GLN A 24 29.02 -28.62 8.18
C GLN A 24 27.89 -29.27 9.00
N GLN A 25 28.04 -30.56 9.31
CA GLN A 25 27.14 -31.31 10.20
C GLN A 25 27.36 -30.86 11.65
N GLN A 26 26.29 -30.53 12.37
CA GLN A 26 26.31 -30.54 13.83
C GLN A 26 25.00 -31.13 14.39
N GLN A 27 25.18 -32.11 15.27
CA GLN A 27 24.16 -32.91 15.92
C GLN A 27 23.47 -32.14 17.07
N GLY A 28 22.15 -32.31 17.18
CA GLY A 28 21.43 -32.55 18.43
C GLY A 28 21.20 -31.39 19.42
N GLN A 29 19.98 -30.86 19.45
CA GLN A 29 19.17 -30.68 20.67
C GLN A 29 17.72 -30.25 20.30
N PRO A 30 16.67 -30.80 20.96
CA PRO A 30 15.28 -30.44 20.67
C PRO A 30 14.90 -29.08 21.29
N PRO A 31 14.14 -28.22 20.60
CA PRO A 31 13.68 -26.96 21.17
C PRO A 31 12.55 -27.19 22.19
N GLN A 32 12.76 -26.68 23.40
CA GLN A 32 11.77 -26.60 24.48
C GLN A 32 10.61 -25.67 24.07
N GLN A 33 9.40 -26.13 24.32
CA GLN A 33 8.17 -25.40 24.05
C GLN A 33 7.94 -24.36 25.16
N GLN A 34 8.21 -23.09 24.86
CA GLN A 34 7.79 -21.96 25.69
C GLN A 34 6.45 -21.42 25.17
N ALA A 35 5.45 -21.43 26.05
CA ALA A 35 4.13 -20.87 25.81
C ALA A 35 4.21 -19.33 25.64
N PRO A 36 3.36 -18.72 24.79
CA PRO A 36 3.28 -17.27 24.69
C PRO A 36 2.61 -16.67 25.95
N PRO A 37 3.20 -15.64 26.58
CA PRO A 37 2.52 -14.85 27.61
C PRO A 37 1.57 -13.85 26.94
N GLY A 38 0.34 -13.74 27.43
CA GLY A 38 -0.59 -12.67 27.03
C GLY A 38 -2.01 -13.12 26.74
N ALA A 39 -2.64 -13.88 27.65
CA ALA A 39 -4.09 -13.94 27.69
C ALA A 39 -4.59 -12.59 28.25
N ILE A 40 -5.29 -11.83 27.41
CA ILE A 40 -6.01 -10.62 27.82
C ILE A 40 -7.23 -11.10 28.59
N VAL A 41 -7.24 -10.88 29.91
CA VAL A 41 -8.43 -11.04 30.74
C VAL A 41 -9.36 -9.86 30.46
N PHE A 42 -10.62 -10.16 30.12
CA PHE A 42 -11.69 -9.17 30.09
C PHE A 42 -12.28 -9.11 31.50
N ASP A 43 -12.01 -8.01 32.19
CA ASP A 43 -12.62 -7.65 33.47
C ASP A 43 -13.94 -6.92 33.18
N ASP A 44 -15.05 -7.61 33.42
CA ASP A 44 -16.41 -7.06 33.34
C ASP A 44 -16.77 -6.50 34.73
N GLY A 45 -16.29 -5.28 34.99
CA GLY A 45 -16.58 -4.52 36.20
C GLY A 45 -17.91 -3.79 36.08
N GLN A 46 -18.95 -4.42 36.64
CA GLN A 46 -20.32 -3.92 36.78
C GLN A 46 -20.40 -2.68 37.69
N GLY A 47 -21.07 -1.64 37.17
CA GLY A 47 -21.83 -0.54 37.78
C GLY A 47 -21.66 -0.14 39.25
N ASP A 48 -21.44 1.16 39.45
CA ASP A 48 -21.94 1.93 40.60
C ASP A 48 -22.45 3.30 40.09
N ASP A 49 -23.77 3.50 40.22
CA ASP A 49 -24.49 4.77 40.09
C ASP A 49 -24.26 5.62 41.34
N GLU A 50 -23.65 6.81 41.22
CA GLU A 50 -23.88 7.91 42.19
C GLU A 50 -23.86 9.28 41.48
N ASP A 51 -25.04 9.92 41.48
CA ASP A 51 -25.27 11.32 41.14
C ASP A 51 -24.62 12.26 42.18
N GLU A 52 -23.83 13.26 41.75
CA GLU A 52 -23.82 14.52 42.48
C GLU A 52 -23.36 15.73 41.63
N GLU A 53 -24.20 16.76 41.71
CA GLU A 53 -24.12 18.04 41.02
C GLU A 53 -23.14 18.98 41.74
N SER A 54 -22.20 19.60 41.00
CA SER A 54 -22.02 21.07 41.04
C SER A 54 -20.76 21.59 40.30
N ARG A 55 -20.94 22.79 39.72
CA ARG A 55 -19.98 23.87 39.42
C ARG A 55 -19.47 24.00 37.97
N GLN A 56 -19.76 25.17 37.39
CA GLN A 56 -19.42 25.61 36.04
C GLN A 56 -17.91 25.63 35.73
N SER A 57 -17.57 24.90 34.66
CA SER A 57 -16.79 25.30 33.46
C SER A 57 -15.69 26.37 33.55
N PRO A 58 -14.47 26.00 33.11
CA PRO A 58 -13.79 26.68 32.02
C PRO A 58 -13.89 25.80 30.77
N THR A 59 -14.47 26.36 29.71
CA THR A 59 -14.69 25.69 28.42
C THR A 59 -13.37 25.14 27.85
N GLN A 60 -13.23 23.82 27.86
CA GLN A 60 -12.28 23.12 27.01
C GLN A 60 -12.56 23.48 25.53
N PRO A 61 -11.55 23.77 24.70
CA PRO A 61 -11.75 23.82 23.26
C PRO A 61 -11.91 22.39 22.72
N SER A 62 -13.05 21.77 22.98
CA SER A 62 -13.46 20.53 22.34
C SER A 62 -14.12 20.85 21.01
N LYS A 63 -13.46 20.42 19.94
CA LYS A 63 -14.03 19.75 18.75
C LYS A 63 -13.09 20.00 17.57
N ASN A 64 -12.09 19.13 17.43
CA ASN A 64 -11.51 18.81 16.13
C ASN A 64 -12.61 18.21 15.25
N LYS A 65 -13.45 19.08 14.68
CA LYS A 65 -14.36 18.74 13.58
C LYS A 65 -13.46 18.27 12.44
N HIS A 66 -13.46 16.96 12.20
CA HIS A 66 -12.84 16.41 11.01
C HIS A 66 -13.52 17.06 9.82
N ALA A 67 -12.82 17.97 9.14
CA ALA A 67 -13.29 18.54 7.91
C ALA A 67 -13.57 17.38 6.94
N GLY A 68 -14.82 17.24 6.50
CA GLY A 68 -15.23 16.19 5.57
C GLY A 68 -14.42 16.20 4.28
N ARG A 69 -14.65 15.21 3.41
CA ARG A 69 -13.95 15.10 2.12
C ARG A 69 -14.12 16.38 1.30
N ARG A 70 -13.04 17.15 1.12
CA ARG A 70 -13.03 18.37 0.29
C ARG A 70 -12.77 18.03 -1.17
N LYS A 71 -13.42 18.78 -2.09
CA LYS A 71 -13.15 18.70 -3.54
C LYS A 71 -11.76 19.26 -3.83
N ILE A 72 -11.03 18.62 -4.75
CA ILE A 72 -9.73 19.07 -5.26
C ILE A 72 -9.74 19.07 -6.80
N LYS A 73 -8.87 19.89 -7.42
CA LYS A 73 -8.65 19.88 -8.87
C LYS A 73 -7.97 18.57 -9.30
N ILE A 74 -8.20 18.13 -10.54
CA ILE A 74 -7.53 16.98 -11.16
C ILE A 74 -6.31 17.49 -11.91
N GLU A 75 -5.27 17.80 -11.14
CA GLU A 75 -3.97 18.28 -11.61
C GLU A 75 -2.87 17.70 -10.70
N TYR A 76 -1.60 17.85 -11.09
CA TYR A 76 -0.49 17.39 -10.27
C TYR A 76 -0.47 18.13 -8.93
N ILE A 77 -0.42 17.37 -7.82
CA ILE A 77 -0.39 17.95 -6.48
C ILE A 77 1.05 18.35 -6.16
N THR A 78 1.38 19.64 -6.18
CA THR A 78 2.75 20.13 -5.94
C THR A 78 3.26 19.80 -4.54
N ASP A 79 2.40 19.94 -3.52
CA ASP A 79 2.72 19.63 -2.12
C ASP A 79 3.00 18.12 -1.94
N LYS A 80 4.26 17.79 -1.64
CA LYS A 80 4.77 16.41 -1.50
C LYS A 80 4.01 15.62 -0.43
N THR A 81 3.76 16.21 0.74
CA THR A 81 3.07 15.53 1.85
C THR A 81 1.63 15.22 1.46
N ARG A 82 0.91 16.20 0.90
CA ARG A 82 -0.45 16.00 0.42
C ARG A 82 -0.52 15.01 -0.72
N ARG A 83 0.45 15.03 -1.63
CA ARG A 83 0.56 14.09 -2.75
C ARG A 83 0.77 12.66 -2.26
N HIS A 84 1.70 12.43 -1.32
CA HIS A 84 1.92 11.13 -0.71
C HIS A 84 0.67 10.57 -0.01
N ILE A 85 -0.01 11.40 0.80
CA ILE A 85 -1.26 10.99 1.47
C ILE A 85 -2.33 10.64 0.42
N THR A 86 -2.47 11.47 -0.62
CA THR A 86 -3.45 11.25 -1.69
C THR A 86 -3.14 9.99 -2.48
N PHE A 87 -1.87 9.76 -2.84
CA PHE A 87 -1.41 8.55 -3.50
C PHE A 87 -1.80 7.32 -2.69
N SER A 88 -1.44 7.27 -1.40
CA SER A 88 -1.75 6.13 -0.52
C SER A 88 -3.25 5.84 -0.45
N LYS A 89 -4.07 6.88 -0.26
CA LYS A 89 -5.54 6.73 -0.19
C LYS A 89 -6.16 6.31 -1.52
N ARG A 90 -5.76 6.94 -2.63
CA ARG A 90 -6.30 6.62 -3.97
C ARG A 90 -5.86 5.26 -4.44
N LYS A 91 -4.58 4.90 -4.25
CA LYS A 91 -4.05 3.56 -4.53
C LYS A 91 -4.86 2.49 -3.83
N ALA A 92 -5.12 2.63 -2.52
CA ALA A 92 -5.94 1.68 -1.79
C ALA A 92 -7.38 1.60 -2.35
N GLY A 93 -7.99 2.75 -2.64
CA GLY A 93 -9.35 2.82 -3.20
C GLY A 93 -9.47 2.16 -4.57
N ILE A 94 -8.56 2.44 -5.50
CA ILE A 94 -8.60 1.86 -6.85
C ILE A 94 -8.26 0.38 -6.85
N MET A 95 -7.34 -0.07 -5.99
CA MET A 95 -7.05 -1.50 -5.81
C MET A 95 -8.29 -2.25 -5.31
N LYS A 96 -9.02 -1.69 -4.34
CA LYS A 96 -10.28 -2.26 -3.87
C LYS A 96 -11.33 -2.32 -4.99
N LYS A 97 -11.43 -1.28 -5.82
CA LYS A 97 -12.37 -1.25 -6.94
C LYS A 97 -12.02 -2.28 -8.02
N ALA A 98 -10.75 -2.47 -8.32
CA ALA A 98 -10.30 -3.49 -9.27
C ALA A 98 -10.67 -4.90 -8.78
N TYR A 99 -10.48 -5.17 -7.48
CA TYR A 99 -10.90 -6.42 -6.84
C TYR A 99 -12.42 -6.63 -6.86
N GLU A 100 -13.20 -5.62 -6.47
CA GLU A 100 -14.67 -5.67 -6.52
C GLU A 100 -15.14 -5.98 -7.95
N LEU A 101 -14.60 -5.28 -8.95
CA LEU A 101 -14.96 -5.46 -10.35
C LEU A 101 -14.68 -6.89 -10.84
N SER A 102 -13.46 -7.40 -10.63
CA SER A 102 -13.12 -8.76 -11.06
C SER A 102 -13.96 -9.81 -10.36
N THR A 103 -14.31 -9.58 -9.09
CA THR A 103 -15.09 -10.54 -8.28
C THR A 103 -16.56 -10.54 -8.70
N LEU A 104 -17.17 -9.37 -8.87
CA LEU A 104 -18.59 -9.24 -9.21
C LEU A 104 -18.90 -9.71 -10.65
N THR A 105 -17.96 -9.53 -11.57
CA THR A 105 -18.19 -9.78 -13.00
C THR A 105 -17.45 -10.99 -13.55
N GLY A 106 -16.51 -11.56 -12.79
CA GLY A 106 -15.65 -12.64 -13.27
C GLY A 106 -14.69 -12.23 -14.40
N THR A 107 -14.48 -10.93 -14.61
CA THR A 107 -13.63 -10.41 -15.68
C THR A 107 -12.15 -10.46 -15.30
N GLN A 108 -11.29 -10.58 -16.32
CA GLN A 108 -9.84 -10.49 -16.11
C GLN A 108 -9.42 -9.02 -16.03
N VAL A 109 -8.79 -8.65 -14.92
CA VAL A 109 -8.32 -7.28 -14.65
C VAL A 109 -6.83 -7.32 -14.32
N LEU A 110 -6.10 -6.31 -14.82
CA LEU A 110 -4.72 -5.98 -14.46
C LEU A 110 -4.64 -4.49 -14.15
N LEU A 111 -4.07 -4.14 -13.01
CA LEU A 111 -3.81 -2.78 -12.57
C LEU A 111 -2.38 -2.70 -12.05
N LEU A 112 -1.62 -1.72 -12.54
CA LEU A 112 -0.25 -1.44 -12.15
C LEU A 112 -0.14 0.03 -11.76
N VAL A 113 0.47 0.31 -10.60
CA VAL A 113 0.67 1.66 -10.07
C VAL A 113 2.11 1.76 -9.58
N VAL A 114 2.87 2.73 -10.09
CA VAL A 114 4.25 2.98 -9.66
C VAL A 114 4.28 4.22 -8.76
N SER A 115 4.97 4.15 -7.62
CA SER A 115 5.20 5.32 -6.77
C SER A 115 6.37 6.17 -7.27
N GLU A 116 6.47 7.41 -6.77
CA GLU A 116 7.65 8.27 -6.98
C GLU A 116 8.95 7.64 -6.48
N THR A 117 8.87 6.66 -5.58
CA THR A 117 10.03 5.90 -5.08
C THR A 117 10.37 4.67 -5.94
N GLY A 118 9.68 4.48 -7.07
CA GLY A 118 9.88 3.35 -7.98
C GLY A 118 9.25 2.03 -7.51
N LEU A 119 8.41 2.03 -6.46
CA LEU A 119 7.74 0.82 -6.01
C LEU A 119 6.54 0.53 -6.90
N VAL A 120 6.46 -0.71 -7.38
CA VAL A 120 5.39 -1.17 -8.25
C VAL A 120 4.34 -1.91 -7.42
N TYR A 121 3.13 -1.39 -7.40
CA TYR A 121 1.96 -2.01 -6.78
C TYR A 121 1.06 -2.57 -7.85
N THR A 122 0.68 -3.84 -7.72
CA THR A 122 -0.12 -4.53 -8.74
C THR A 122 -1.34 -5.21 -8.15
N PHE A 123 -2.45 -5.15 -8.89
CA PHE A 123 -3.57 -6.07 -8.73
C PHE A 123 -3.76 -6.82 -10.05
N THR A 124 -3.87 -8.14 -9.98
CA THR A 124 -4.05 -8.97 -11.17
C THR A 124 -4.92 -10.17 -10.87
N THR A 125 -5.70 -10.54 -11.86
CA THR A 125 -6.47 -11.79 -11.89
C THR A 125 -5.57 -12.98 -12.29
N PRO A 126 -5.96 -14.24 -11.99
CA PRO A 126 -5.09 -15.41 -12.16
C PRO A 126 -4.53 -15.59 -13.57
N LYS A 127 -5.33 -15.37 -14.63
CA LYS A 127 -4.85 -15.51 -16.02
C LYS A 127 -3.81 -14.45 -16.41
N LEU A 128 -3.87 -13.27 -15.79
CA LEU A 128 -2.95 -12.15 -16.07
C LEU A 128 -1.77 -12.10 -15.11
N GLN A 129 -1.79 -12.90 -14.04
CA GLN A 129 -0.71 -12.99 -13.06
C GLN A 129 0.68 -13.25 -13.67
N PRO A 130 0.84 -14.09 -14.71
CA PRO A 130 2.13 -14.29 -15.37
C PRO A 130 2.81 -13.01 -15.85
N LEU A 131 2.07 -11.97 -16.22
CA LEU A 131 2.63 -10.70 -16.71
C LEU A 131 3.44 -9.96 -15.65
N VAL A 132 3.14 -10.16 -14.36
CA VAL A 132 3.84 -9.49 -13.26
C VAL A 132 4.72 -10.45 -12.45
N THR A 133 4.56 -11.77 -12.61
CA THR A 133 5.36 -12.77 -11.89
C THR A 133 6.49 -13.36 -12.72
N LYS A 134 6.28 -13.62 -14.01
CA LYS A 134 7.29 -14.21 -14.89
C LYS A 134 8.37 -13.20 -15.28
N PRO A 135 9.61 -13.65 -15.52
CA PRO A 135 10.71 -12.76 -15.90
C PRO A 135 10.43 -12.00 -17.20
N GLU A 136 9.81 -12.64 -18.19
CA GLU A 136 9.43 -12.01 -19.47
C GLU A 136 8.57 -10.75 -19.26
N GLY A 137 7.52 -10.87 -18.45
CA GLY A 137 6.62 -9.76 -18.16
C GLY A 137 7.26 -8.68 -17.28
N LYS A 138 8.06 -9.08 -16.28
CA LYS A 138 8.83 -8.15 -15.44
C LYS A 138 9.82 -7.33 -16.26
N ASN A 139 10.54 -7.97 -17.18
CA ASN A 139 11.51 -7.29 -18.05
C ASN A 139 10.82 -6.28 -18.95
N LEU A 140 9.64 -6.62 -19.50
CA LEU A 140 8.85 -5.68 -20.29
C LEU A 140 8.41 -4.47 -19.47
N ILE A 141 7.86 -4.68 -18.28
CA ILE A 141 7.46 -3.60 -17.37
C ILE A 141 8.67 -2.71 -17.04
N GLN A 142 9.81 -3.31 -16.72
CA GLN A 142 11.04 -2.59 -16.39
C GLN A 142 11.57 -1.78 -17.58
N ALA A 143 11.55 -2.35 -18.80
CA ALA A 143 11.96 -1.63 -20.01
C ALA A 143 11.09 -0.40 -20.25
N CYS A 144 9.77 -0.51 -20.05
CA CYS A 144 8.86 0.62 -20.17
C CYS A 144 9.11 1.70 -19.12
N LEU A 145 9.40 1.33 -17.87
CA LEU A 145 9.65 2.30 -16.78
C LEU A 145 11.01 3.00 -16.88
N ASN A 146 11.97 2.39 -17.59
CA ASN A 146 13.31 2.96 -17.80
C ASN A 146 13.43 3.75 -19.11
N ALA A 147 12.40 3.73 -19.97
CA ALA A 147 12.38 4.53 -21.18
C ALA A 147 12.45 6.02 -20.78
N GLN A 148 13.41 6.76 -21.35
CA GLN A 148 13.55 8.18 -21.07
C GLN A 148 12.28 8.92 -21.52
N ASP A 149 11.63 9.63 -20.60
CA ASP A 149 10.58 10.58 -20.94
C ASP A 149 11.23 11.70 -21.78
N SER A 150 11.06 11.64 -23.10
CA SER A 150 11.31 12.81 -23.94
C SER A 150 10.31 13.88 -23.49
N PRO A 151 10.75 15.04 -22.97
CA PRO A 151 9.81 16.05 -22.53
C PRO A 151 8.96 16.47 -23.72
N VAL A 152 7.65 16.19 -23.65
CA VAL A 152 6.67 16.66 -24.61
C VAL A 152 6.74 18.18 -24.58
N GLU A 153 7.35 18.75 -25.61
CA GLU A 153 7.42 20.18 -25.85
C GLU A 153 5.99 20.72 -25.78
N GLN A 154 5.74 21.59 -24.80
CA GLN A 154 4.47 22.28 -24.66
C GLN A 154 4.33 23.23 -25.85
N GLN A 155 3.79 22.73 -26.95
CA GLN A 155 3.29 23.56 -28.03
C GLN A 155 2.08 24.33 -27.48
N SER A 156 2.37 25.53 -27.01
CA SER A 156 1.40 26.60 -26.85
C SER A 156 0.77 26.84 -28.23
N SER A 157 -0.50 26.45 -28.40
CA SER A 157 -1.25 26.88 -29.58
C SER A 157 -1.96 28.20 -29.27
N PRO A 158 -1.84 29.21 -30.13
CA PRO A 158 -2.30 30.58 -29.90
C PRO A 158 -3.71 30.78 -30.46
N TYR A 159 -4.75 30.31 -29.78
CA TYR A 159 -6.10 30.75 -30.11
C TYR A 159 -6.88 31.07 -28.84
N GLY A 160 -6.84 32.35 -28.49
CA GLY A 160 -7.91 32.98 -27.73
C GLY A 160 -9.14 33.14 -28.62
N ASN A 161 -10.30 32.84 -28.05
CA ASN A 161 -11.51 33.65 -28.16
C ASN A 161 -12.41 33.31 -26.95
#